data_AF-Q7NMM4-F1
#
_entry.id   AF-Q7NMM4-F1
#
_cell.length_a   1.000
_cell.length_b   1.000
_cell.length_c   1.000
_cell.angle_alpha   90.00
_cell.angle_beta   90.00
_cell.angle_gamma   90.00
#
_symmetry.space_group_name_H-M   'P 1'
#
loop_
_entity.id
_entity.type
_entity.pdbx_description
1 polymer ?
#
loop_
_entity_poly.entity_id
_entity_poly.type
_entity_poly.pdbx_seq_one_letter_code
_entity_poly.pdbx_strand_id
1 'polypeptide(L)'
;MIRQMCWLPMTETGGMQVLHLRTHPSQPWVPYNQRPEYVVSDYNEPDGSKGWACYQKLLRAGWSLVPTSLAMHEPVLSERLESA
;
A
#
# COMPACT_ATOMS: atom_id res chain seq x y z
N MET A 1 -4.34 10.00 11.91
CA MET A 1 -4.42 9.19 10.67
C MET A 1 -3.00 9.02 10.16
N ILE A 2 -2.56 7.78 9.94
CA ILE A 2 -1.26 7.56 9.28
C ILE A 2 -1.47 7.66 7.77
N ARG A 3 -0.42 7.95 7.02
CA ARG A 3 -0.46 8.03 5.55
C ARG A 3 0.73 7.27 5.03
N GLN A 4 0.58 5.95 4.95
CA GLN A 4 1.67 5.06 4.57
C GLN A 4 1.32 4.33 3.28
N MET A 5 2.35 4.08 2.49
CA MET A 5 2.24 3.34 1.23
C MET A 5 3.38 2.34 1.13
N CYS A 6 3.14 1.19 0.52
CA CYS A 6 4.12 0.13 0.37
C CYS A 6 3.93 -0.59 -0.96
N TRP A 7 5.02 -1.03 -1.58
CA TRP A 7 4.97 -1.91 -2.73
C TRP A 7 4.93 -3.35 -2.25
N LEU A 8 3.85 -4.09 -2.53
CA LEU A 8 3.75 -5.50 -2.18
C LEU A 8 3.63 -6.34 -3.47
N PRO A 9 4.35 -7.46 -3.59
CA PRO A 9 4.18 -8.37 -4.73
C PRO A 9 2.79 -8.99 -4.67
N MET A 10 2.03 -8.90 -5.75
CA MET A 10 0.73 -9.56 -5.83
C MET A 10 0.89 -10.91 -6.52
N THR A 11 0.57 -11.99 -5.79
CA THR A 11 0.68 -13.37 -6.29
C THR A 11 -0.15 -13.58 -7.55
N GLU A 12 -1.32 -12.93 -7.64
CA GLU A 12 -2.24 -13.02 -8.78
C GLU A 12 -1.71 -12.35 -10.06
N THR A 13 -0.76 -11.41 -9.95
CA THR A 13 -0.18 -10.69 -11.11
C THR A 13 1.20 -11.26 -11.49
N GLY A 14 1.53 -12.48 -11.05
CA GLY A 14 2.81 -13.10 -11.40
C GLY A 14 4.03 -12.41 -10.77
N GLY A 15 3.83 -11.75 -9.61
CA GLY A 15 4.90 -11.10 -8.87
C GLY A 15 5.15 -9.64 -9.19
N MET A 16 4.33 -8.98 -10.03
CA MET A 16 4.45 -7.52 -10.15
C MET A 16 4.10 -6.85 -8.82
N GLN A 17 4.87 -5.82 -8.50
CA GLN A 17 4.64 -5.01 -7.32
C GLN A 17 3.42 -4.10 -7.54
N VAL A 18 2.54 -4.10 -6.56
CA VAL A 18 1.33 -3.27 -6.52
C VAL A 18 1.41 -2.34 -5.31
N LEU A 19 1.08 -1.07 -5.52
CA LEU A 19 1.02 -0.08 -4.45
C LEU A 19 -0.13 -0.41 -3.48
N HIS A 20 0.18 -0.58 -2.20
CA HIS A 20 -0.78 -0.72 -1.12
C HIS A 20 -0.72 0.50 -0.22
N LEU A 21 -1.88 0.91 0.28
CA LEU A 21 -2.10 2.10 1.09
C LEU A 21 -2.60 1.68 2.47
N ARG A 22 -2.12 2.38 3.50
CA ARG A 22 -2.57 2.21 4.89
C ARG A 22 -2.80 3.57 5.54
N THR A 23 -4.02 3.78 6.01
CA THR A 23 -4.46 5.02 6.67
C THR A 23 -4.61 4.90 8.18
N HIS A 24 -4.60 3.67 8.69
CA HIS A 24 -4.70 3.35 10.11
C HIS A 24 -3.74 2.20 10.47
N PRO A 25 -2.98 2.27 11.58
CA PRO A 25 -2.01 1.22 11.94
C PRO A 25 -2.68 -0.14 12.19
N SER A 26 -3.92 -0.14 12.66
CA SER A 26 -4.72 -1.35 12.89
C SER A 26 -5.41 -1.88 11.62
N GLN A 27 -5.33 -1.18 10.49
CA GLN A 27 -5.90 -1.67 9.24
C GLN A 27 -4.86 -2.46 8.43
N PRO A 28 -5.28 -3.51 7.71
CA PRO A 28 -4.40 -4.20 6.79
C PRO A 28 -3.96 -3.26 5.65
N TRP A 29 -2.89 -3.65 4.97
CA TRP A 29 -2.49 -3.03 3.70
C TRP A 29 -3.58 -3.27 2.65
N VAL A 30 -4.13 -2.18 2.11
CA VAL A 30 -5.20 -2.25 1.10
C VAL A 30 -4.63 -1.81 -0.24
N PRO A 31 -4.82 -2.56 -1.34
CA PRO A 31 -4.29 -2.16 -2.64
C PRO A 31 -4.90 -0.82 -3.07
N TYR A 32 -4.10 -0.01 -3.77
CA TYR A 32 -4.50 1.35 -4.14
C TYR A 32 -5.81 1.36 -4.95
N ASN A 33 -6.04 0.36 -5.78
CA ASN A 33 -7.26 0.19 -6.59
C ASN A 33 -8.56 0.08 -5.78
N GLN A 34 -8.50 -0.33 -4.50
CA GLN A 34 -9.65 -0.41 -3.60
C GLN A 34 -9.93 0.91 -2.87
N ARG A 35 -9.10 1.93 -3.09
CA ARG A 35 -9.21 3.26 -2.46
C ARG A 35 -9.37 4.35 -3.53
N PRO A 36 -10.52 4.41 -4.23
CA PRO A 36 -10.74 5.40 -5.30
C PRO A 36 -10.59 6.86 -4.83
N GLU A 37 -10.73 7.10 -3.52
CA GLU A 37 -10.49 8.39 -2.86
C GLU A 37 -9.03 8.90 -3.00
N TYR A 38 -8.06 8.00 -3.14
CA TYR A 38 -6.63 8.31 -3.30
C TYR A 38 -6.09 7.98 -4.69
N VAL A 39 -6.80 7.11 -5.43
CA VAL A 39 -6.43 6.71 -6.79
C VAL A 39 -6.40 7.94 -7.69
N VAL A 40 -5.26 8.14 -8.34
CA VAL A 40 -5.19 8.96 -9.55
C VAL A 40 -5.59 8.04 -10.69
N SER A 41 -6.46 8.49 -11.59
CA SER A 41 -6.71 7.78 -12.84
C SER A 41 -5.38 7.50 -13.52
N ASP A 42 -4.90 6.26 -13.41
CA ASP A 42 -3.66 5.80 -14.02
C ASP A 42 -3.78 6.00 -15.53
N TYR A 43 -2.83 6.71 -16.13
CA TYR A 43 -2.53 6.48 -17.53
C TYR A 43 -1.89 5.09 -17.61
N ASN A 44 -2.36 4.25 -18.55
CA ASN A 44 -1.81 2.91 -18.76
C ASN A 44 -0.31 3.01 -19.08
N GLU A 45 0.56 2.81 -18.08
CA GLU A 45 1.97 2.52 -18.35
C GLU A 45 2.08 1.06 -18.81
N PRO A 46 2.47 0.81 -20.07
CA PRO A 46 2.38 -0.52 -20.68
C PRO A 46 3.36 -1.56 -20.10
N ASP A 47 4.35 -1.13 -19.31
CA ASP A 47 5.42 -1.97 -18.76
C ASP A 47 5.71 -1.70 -17.26
N GLY A 48 4.92 -0.81 -16.63
CA GLY A 48 5.22 -0.24 -15.32
C GLY A 48 4.48 -0.87 -14.13
N SER A 49 5.08 -0.77 -12.94
CA SER A 49 4.44 -1.19 -11.68
C SER A 49 3.11 -0.47 -11.46
N LYS A 50 2.05 -1.22 -11.16
CA LYS A 50 0.68 -0.69 -11.02
C LYS A 50 0.60 0.29 -9.86
N GLY A 51 0.26 1.55 -10.16
CA GLY A 51 0.11 2.62 -9.18
C GLY A 51 1.32 3.56 -9.06
N TRP A 52 2.24 3.58 -10.03
CA TRP A 52 3.40 4.49 -10.03
C TRP A 52 2.99 5.98 -10.02
N ALA A 53 2.01 6.36 -10.83
CA ALA A 53 1.45 7.72 -10.83
C ALA A 53 0.80 8.07 -9.48
N CYS A 54 0.09 7.10 -8.89
CA CYS A 54 -0.50 7.24 -7.56
C CYS A 54 0.61 7.44 -6.50
N TYR A 55 1.65 6.62 -6.52
CA TYR A 55 2.81 6.73 -5.65
C TYR A 55 3.44 8.12 -5.72
N GLN A 56 3.69 8.65 -6.91
CA GLN A 56 4.27 9.99 -7.07
C GLN A 56 3.39 11.08 -6.45
N LYS A 57 2.06 11.00 -6.62
CA LYS A 57 1.13 11.96 -6.02
C LYS A 57 1.10 11.84 -4.50
N LEU A 58 1.05 10.62 -3.98
CA LEU A 58 1.00 10.38 -2.53
C LEU A 58 2.30 10.80 -1.86
N LEU A 59 3.45 10.56 -2.50
CA LEU A 59 4.75 11.02 -2.05
C LEU A 59 4.78 12.56 -1.94
N ARG A 60 4.28 13.27 -2.97
CA ARG A 60 4.15 14.73 -2.95
C ARG A 60 3.14 15.22 -1.91
N ALA A 61 2.14 14.41 -1.57
CA ALA A 61 1.16 14.70 -0.52
C ALA A 61 1.68 14.35 0.89
N GLY A 62 2.95 13.96 1.04
CA GLY A 62 3.59 13.66 2.32
C GLY A 62 3.29 12.28 2.87
N TRP A 63 2.92 11.31 2.01
CA TRP A 63 2.80 9.91 2.43
C TRP A 63 4.18 9.30 2.67
N SER A 64 4.28 8.45 3.68
CA SER A 64 5.51 7.73 4.02
C SER A 64 5.58 6.42 3.25
N LEU A 65 6.65 6.23 2.49
CA LEU A 65 6.95 4.97 1.83
C LEU A 65 7.53 3.98 2.85
N VAL A 66 6.83 2.89 3.10
CA VAL A 66 7.28 1.77 3.92
C VAL A 66 7.94 0.74 2.99
N PRO A 67 9.16 0.25 3.31
CA PRO A 67 9.80 -0.77 2.51
C PRO A 67 9.05 -2.11 2.60
N THR A 68 8.99 -2.84 1.48
CA THR A 68 8.30 -4.13 1.35
C THR A 68 8.70 -5.11 2.45
N SER A 69 9.98 -5.21 2.77
CA SER A 69 10.48 -6.10 3.83
C SER A 69 9.90 -5.77 5.21
N LEU A 70 9.67 -4.49 5.51
CA LEU A 70 9.06 -4.07 6.77
C LEU A 70 7.56 -4.30 6.77
N ALA A 71 6.88 -4.03 5.65
CA ALA A 71 5.44 -4.25 5.53
C ALA A 71 5.05 -5.74 5.56
N MET A 72 5.90 -6.62 4.98
CA MET A 72 5.74 -8.08 5.04
C MET A 72 5.99 -8.64 6.44
N HIS A 73 6.86 -7.99 7.22
CA HIS A 73 7.25 -8.43 8.56
C HIS A 73 6.45 -7.74 9.67
N GLU A 74 5.61 -6.75 9.33
CA GLU A 74 4.70 -6.17 10.30
C GLU A 74 3.54 -7.15 10.53
N PRO A 75 3.46 -7.80 11.71
CA PRO A 75 2.19 -8.38 12.11
C PRO A 75 1.20 -7.22 12.17
N VAL A 76 0.06 -7.33 11.47
CA VAL A 76 -1.09 -6.48 11.78
C VAL A 76 -1.24 -6.56 13.29
N LEU A 77 -1.14 -5.42 13.99
CA LEU A 77 -1.30 -5.32 15.44
C LEU A 77 -2.77 -5.64 15.80
N SER A 78 -3.19 -6.88 15.57
CA SER A 78 -4.55 -7.37 15.73
C SER A 78 -4.65 -8.52 16.73
N GLU A 79 -3.60 -8.82 17.50
CA GLU A 79 -3.67 -9.86 18.55
C GLU A 79 -2.76 -9.53 19.73
N ARG A 80 -3.05 -8.43 20.46
CA ARG A 80 -2.40 -8.18 21.75
C ARG A 80 -3.36 -7.70 22.85
N LEU A 81 -4.58 -8.24 22.88
CA LEU A 81 -5.43 -8.08 24.07
C LEU A 81 -6.53 -9.15 24.26
N GLU A 82 -6.20 -10.44 24.22
CA GLU A 82 -6.98 -11.51 24.88
C GLU A 82 -5.93 -12.55 25.35
N SER A 83 -5.75 -12.95 26.61
CA SER A 83 -6.54 -12.83 27.83
C SER A 83 -5.61 -12.77 29.05
N ALA A 84 -5.99 -11.96 30.04
CA ALA A 84 -5.48 -12.04 31.41
C ALA A 84 -6.24 -13.11 32.21
#